data_AF-A0A2E8L4S9-F1
#
_entry.id   AF-A0A2E8L4S9-F1
#
_cell.length_a   1.000
_cell.length_b   1.000
_cell.length_c   1.000
_cell.angle_alpha   90.00
_cell.angle_beta   90.00
_cell.angle_gamma   90.00
#
_symmetry.space_group_name_H-M   'P 1'
#
loop_
_entity.id
_entity.type
_entity.pdbx_description
1 polymer ?
#
loop_
_entity_poly.entity_id
_entity_poly.type
_entity_poly.pdbx_seq_one_letter_code
_entity_poly.pdbx_strand_id
1 'polypeptide(L)'
;MKKIVWTAFGVSLVLINVIAEIGFYYSGVYIHMFFRIALIVGVTVGVAVLGGTFKLIDALETEKPLSGTVRDTLGADRKKN
;
A
#
# COMPACT_ATOMS: atom_id res chain seq x y z
N MET A 1 -7.40 -0.25 2.52
CA MET A 1 -6.35 0.55 3.21
C MET A 1 -6.19 0.15 4.66
N LYS A 2 -6.99 0.63 5.62
CA LYS A 2 -6.77 0.34 7.07
C LYS A 2 -6.64 -1.16 7.38
N LYS A 3 -7.58 -2.00 6.93
CA LYS A 3 -7.52 -3.45 7.21
C LYS A 3 -6.26 -4.12 6.64
N ILE A 4 -5.88 -3.79 5.40
CA ILE A 4 -4.73 -4.38 4.69
C ILE A 4 -3.40 -4.04 5.40
N VAL A 5 -3.23 -2.78 5.81
CA VAL A 5 -2.02 -2.34 6.51
C VAL A 5 -1.92 -3.00 7.88
N TRP A 6 -3.03 -3.10 8.62
CA TRP A 6 -3.07 -3.78 9.91
C TRP A 6 -2.82 -5.28 9.80
N THR A 7 -3.37 -5.95 8.77
CA THR A 7 -3.07 -7.36 8.52
C THR A 7 -1.60 -7.57 8.15
N ALA A 8 -1.03 -6.68 7.32
CA ALA A 8 0.39 -6.75 6.96
C ALA A 8 1.30 -6.53 8.18
N PHE A 9 0.94 -5.59 9.06
CA PHE A 9 1.65 -5.37 10.32
C PHE A 9 1.59 -6.60 11.22
N GLY A 10 0.40 -7.18 11.43
CA GLY A 10 0.25 -8.39 12.24
C GLY A 10 1.02 -9.59 11.69
N VAL A 11 0.93 -9.82 10.38
CA VAL A 11 1.63 -10.92 9.69
C VAL A 11 3.14 -10.74 9.74
N SER A 12 3.64 -9.53 9.46
CA SER A 12 5.08 -9.24 9.51
C SER A 12 5.65 -9.36 10.92
N LEU A 13 4.90 -8.95 11.95
CA LEU A 13 5.30 -9.10 13.34
C LEU A 13 5.52 -10.56 13.72
N VAL A 14 4.66 -11.47 13.26
CA VAL A 14 4.82 -12.91 13.50
C VAL A 14 5.95 -13.48 12.65
N LEU A 15 5.91 -13.28 11.32
CA LEU A 15 6.85 -13.92 10.40
C LEU A 15 8.30 -13.49 10.65
N ILE A 16 8.57 -12.21 10.87
CA ILE A 16 9.95 -11.72 11.04
C ILE A 16 10.56 -12.27 12.32
N ASN A 17 9.77 -12.41 13.39
CA ASN A 17 10.26 -13.03 14.63
C ASN A 17 10.50 -14.53 14.46
N VAL A 18 9.59 -15.25 13.80
CA VAL A 18 9.75 -16.68 13.53
C VAL A 18 10.98 -16.93 12.66
N ILE A 19 11.17 -16.17 11.58
CA ILE A 19 12.34 -16.29 10.70
C ILE A 19 13.62 -15.98 11.46
N ALA A 20 13.61 -14.95 12.32
CA ALA A 20 14.80 -14.60 13.09
C ALA A 20 15.15 -15.66 14.14
N GLU A 21 14.15 -16.32 14.74
CA GLU A 21 14.36 -17.43 15.65
C GLU A 21 14.92 -18.66 14.93
N ILE A 22 14.32 -19.02 13.79
CA ILE A 22 14.81 -20.12 12.94
C ILE A 22 16.23 -19.83 12.44
N GLY A 23 16.49 -18.60 12.02
CA GLY A 23 17.81 -18.15 11.59
C GLY A 23 18.84 -18.29 12.71
N PHE A 24 18.49 -17.89 13.93
CA PHE A 24 19.35 -18.08 15.09
C PHE A 24 19.60 -19.57 15.37
N TYR A 25 18.57 -20.41 15.32
CA TYR A 25 18.69 -21.84 15.56
C TYR A 25 19.66 -22.55 14.59
N TYR A 26 19.56 -22.26 13.28
CA TYR A 26 20.36 -22.96 12.28
C TYR A 26 21.73 -22.33 11.99
N SER A 27 21.87 -21.01 12.16
CA SER A 27 23.09 -20.29 11.78
C SER A 27 23.86 -19.68 12.95
N GLY A 28 23.27 -19.64 14.15
CA GLY A 28 23.82 -18.93 15.31
C GLY A 28 23.82 -17.40 15.17
N VAL A 29 23.31 -16.86 14.05
CA VAL A 29 23.28 -15.41 13.80
C VAL A 29 22.17 -14.76 14.63
N TYR A 30 22.59 -13.94 15.60
CA TYR A 30 21.66 -13.16 16.39
C TYR A 30 21.22 -11.90 15.64
N ILE A 31 19.96 -11.88 15.21
CA ILE A 31 19.35 -10.69 14.62
C ILE A 31 18.82 -9.80 15.75
N HIS A 32 19.43 -8.62 15.89
CA HIS A 32 19.09 -7.65 16.92
C HIS A 32 17.64 -7.15 16.83
N MET A 33 17.00 -6.92 17.99
CA MET A 33 15.60 -6.50 18.09
C MET A 33 15.29 -5.23 17.27
N PHE A 34 16.17 -4.22 17.30
CA PHE A 34 16.00 -2.99 16.52
C PHE A 34 15.94 -3.25 15.01
N PHE A 35 16.75 -4.19 14.51
CA PHE A 35 16.70 -4.56 13.11
C PHE A 35 15.40 -5.29 12.75
N ARG A 36 14.91 -6.17 13.63
CA ARG A 36 13.60 -6.85 13.46
C ARG A 36 12.47 -5.83 13.37
N ILE A 37 12.45 -4.83 14.27
CA ILE A 37 11.44 -3.76 14.25
C ILE A 37 11.55 -2.94 12.96
N ALA A 38 12.75 -2.57 12.54
CA ALA A 38 12.98 -1.84 11.30
C ALA A 38 12.44 -2.62 10.08
N LEU A 39 12.63 -3.94 10.04
CA LEU A 39 12.07 -4.80 9.00
C LEU A 39 10.53 -4.82 9.03
N ILE A 40 9.92 -4.97 10.21
CA ILE A 40 8.45 -4.98 10.37
C ILE A 40 7.86 -3.66 9.87
N VAL A 41 8.44 -2.53 10.28
CA VAL A 41 8.02 -1.20 9.85
C VAL A 41 8.22 -1.03 8.34
N GLY A 42 9.38 -1.43 7.81
CA GLY A 42 9.69 -1.35 6.38
C GLY A 42 8.68 -2.12 5.52
N VAL A 43 8.35 -3.35 5.89
CA VAL A 43 7.32 -4.16 5.22
C VAL A 43 5.95 -3.48 5.30
N THR A 44 5.57 -2.99 6.48
CA THR A 44 4.28 -2.33 6.69
C THR A 44 4.12 -1.07 5.84
N VAL A 45 5.18 -0.25 5.76
CA VAL A 45 5.21 0.95 4.92
C VAL A 45 5.17 0.57 3.44
N GLY A 46 5.94 -0.43 3.02
CA GLY A 46 5.93 -0.92 1.63
C GLY A 46 4.53 -1.35 1.18
N VAL A 47 3.83 -2.13 2.01
CA VAL A 47 2.45 -2.54 1.72
C VAL A 47 1.49 -1.34 1.72
N ALA A 48 1.67 -0.36 2.61
CA ALA A 48 0.83 0.83 2.63
C ALA A 48 0.96 1.66 1.35
N VAL A 49 2.19 1.84 0.84
CA VAL A 49 2.46 2.57 -0.40
C VAL A 49 1.87 1.82 -1.59
N LEU A 50 2.22 0.54 -1.76
CA LEU A 50 1.74 -0.27 -2.89
C LEU A 50 0.21 -0.41 -2.88
N GLY A 51 -0.38 -0.71 -1.71
CA GLY A 51 -1.83 -0.79 -1.56
C GLY A 51 -2.53 0.54 -1.82
N GLY A 52 -1.88 1.67 -1.50
CA GLY A 52 -2.36 3.00 -1.86
C GLY A 52 -2.35 3.24 -3.36
N THR A 53 -1.26 2.88 -4.04
CA THR A 53 -1.14 2.99 -5.50
C THR A 53 -2.21 2.18 -6.23
N PHE A 54 -2.41 0.90 -5.85
CA PHE A 54 -3.45 0.08 -6.47
C PHE A 54 -4.84 0.66 -6.29
N LYS A 55 -5.13 1.23 -5.12
CA LYS A 55 -6.43 1.88 -4.89
C LYS A 55 -6.61 3.12 -5.77
N LEU A 56 -5.53 3.85 -6.06
CA LEU A 56 -5.57 5.00 -6.97
C LEU A 56 -5.86 4.55 -8.40
N ILE A 57 -5.21 3.47 -8.86
CA ILE A 57 -5.43 2.89 -10.19
C ILE A 57 -6.89 2.45 -10.35
N ASP A 58 -7.43 1.74 -9.36
CA ASP A 58 -8.83 1.28 -9.36
C ASP A 58 -9.82 2.45 -9.42
N ALA A 59 -9.52 3.55 -8.70
CA ALA A 59 -10.30 4.78 -8.78
C ALA A 59 -10.22 5.42 -10.18
N LEU A 60 -9.03 5.47 -10.78
CA LEU A 60 -8.80 6.00 -12.14
C LEU A 60 -9.54 5.18 -13.21
N GLU A 61 -9.59 3.85 -13.08
CA GLU A 61 -10.34 2.99 -14.01
C GLU A 61 -11.85 3.18 -13.90
N THR A 62 -12.34 3.52 -12.71
CA THR A 62 -13.77 3.75 -12.44
C THR A 62 -14.22 5.16 -12.85
N GLU A 63 -13.30 6.13 -12.90
CA GLU A 63 -13.60 7.49 -13.31
C GLU A 63 -13.90 7.59 -14.82
N LYS A 64 -15.06 8.15 -15.16
CA LYS A 64 -15.40 8.48 -16.55
C LYS A 64 -14.47 9.61 -17.02
N PRO A 65 -13.78 9.48 -18.17
CA PRO A 65 -12.86 10.51 -18.63
C PRO A 65 -13.60 11.81 -18.92
N LEU A 66 -13.23 12.90 -18.22
CA LEU A 66 -13.71 14.26 -18.52
C LEU A 66 -13.30 14.76 -19.92
N SER A 67 -12.41 14.05 -20.62
CA SER A 67 -11.98 14.40 -21.99
C SER A 67 -12.95 13.93 -23.08
N GLY A 68 -14.03 13.25 -22.73
CA GLY A 68 -15.02 12.73 -23.67
C GLY A 68 -16.13 13.73 -24.01
N THR A 69 -15.92 14.51 -25.07
CA THR A 69 -16.86 15.41 -25.79
C THR A 69 -16.78 16.89 -25.38
N VAL A 70 -16.52 17.76 -26.38
CA VAL A 70 -16.55 19.24 -26.31
C VAL A 70 -17.82 19.81 -25.64
N ARG A 71 -18.90 19.01 -25.56
CA ARG A 71 -20.13 19.36 -24.85
C ARG A 71 -19.99 19.45 -23.32
N ASP A 72 -19.06 18.72 -22.71
CA ASP A 72 -18.88 18.72 -21.24
C ASP A 72 -17.88 19.78 -20.76
N THR A 73 -16.97 20.24 -21.64
CA THR A 73 -15.95 21.25 -21.30
C THR A 73 -16.44 22.70 -21.42
N LEU A 74 -17.64 22.93 -21.99
CA LEU A 74 -18.17 24.29 -22.20
C LEU A 74 -18.96 24.85 -21.01
N GLY A 75 -19.18 24.06 -19.94
CA GLY A 75 -19.80 24.54 -18.70
C GLY A 75 -21.03 25.44 -18.91
N ALA A 76 -21.16 26.46 -18.06
CA ALA A 76 -22.27 27.42 -18.03
C ALA A 76 -22.38 28.34 -19.27
N ASP A 77 -21.49 28.21 -20.26
CA ASP A 77 -21.41 29.11 -21.42
C ASP A 77 -22.25 28.65 -22.62
N ARG A 78 -23.19 27.73 -22.40
CA ARG A 78 -24.17 27.33 -23.42
C ARG A 78 -25.22 28.42 -23.58
N LYS A 79 -24.88 29.50 -24.29
CA LYS A 79 -25.83 30.51 -24.76
C LYS A 79 -26.83 29.83 -25.70
N LYS A 80 -28.03 29.56 -25.18
CA LYS A 80 -29.18 29.00 -25.90
C LYS A 80 -29.74 30.11 -26.80
N ASN A 81 -29.23 30.22 -28.02
CA ASN A 81 -29.95 30.87 -29.11
C ASN A 81 -31.02 29.90 -29.63
#